data_AF-X1HUU1-F1
#
_entry.id   AF-X1HUU1-F1
#
_cell.length_a   1.000
_cell.length_b   1.000
_cell.length_c   1.000
_cell.angle_alpha   90.00
_cell.angle_beta   90.00
_cell.angle_gamma   90.00
#
_symmetry.space_group_name_H-M   'P 1'
#
loop_
_entity.id
_entity.type
_entity.pdbx_description
1 polymer ?
#
loop_
_entity_poly.entity_id
_entity_poly.type
_entity_poly.pdbx_seq_one_letter_code
_entity_poly.pdbx_strand_id
1 'polypeptide(L)'
;LAAYDEIQDTQSRHFLEPHDEGLIYHSYWGVTPTRARIYVQYPPRADIGSMLSVPRTETGDVGYIDGDKSPYTGPFSNATELFTVKEKYPQVQAYNPLNDDMYNVMLNFDQRHYTYTIIKNLDLIKSMLIGAARAKRYTMGTAWPNVMTIPTWLKDAVGTELLKKTLGIMEEGG
;
A
#
# COMPACT_ATOMS: atom_id res chain seq x y z
N LEU A 1 -12.31 -12.05 -7.95
CA LEU A 1 -11.85 -11.32 -6.74
C LEU A 1 -11.61 -12.24 -5.52
N ALA A 2 -11.72 -13.57 -5.62
CA ALA A 2 -11.81 -14.47 -4.45
C ALA A 2 -10.51 -15.19 -4.01
N ALA A 3 -9.31 -14.71 -4.36
CA ALA A 3 -8.07 -15.40 -3.96
C ALA A 3 -6.91 -14.42 -3.72
N TYR A 4 -7.14 -13.41 -2.90
CA TYR A 4 -6.06 -12.61 -2.33
C TYR A 4 -5.84 -13.07 -0.89
N ASP A 5 -4.61 -13.43 -0.58
CA ASP A 5 -4.19 -13.93 0.70
C ASP A 5 -3.63 -12.81 1.57
N GLU A 6 -3.98 -12.85 2.84
CA GLU A 6 -3.32 -12.05 3.87
C GLU A 6 -2.05 -12.76 4.33
N ILE A 7 -0.94 -12.03 4.36
CA ILE A 7 0.29 -12.57 4.92
C ILE A 7 0.18 -12.53 6.44
N GLN A 8 0.03 -13.72 7.03
CA GLN A 8 -0.05 -13.92 8.46
C GLN A 8 1.20 -14.62 9.00
N ASP A 9 1.57 -14.32 10.24
CA ASP A 9 2.62 -15.06 10.95
C ASP A 9 2.10 -16.38 11.53
N THR A 10 2.97 -17.12 12.22
CA THR A 10 2.62 -18.40 12.87
C THR A 10 1.57 -18.28 13.99
N GLN A 11 1.25 -17.06 14.41
CA GLN A 11 0.22 -16.75 15.41
C GLN A 11 -1.05 -16.16 14.77
N SER A 12 -1.19 -16.26 13.45
CA SER A 12 -2.31 -15.69 12.68
C SER A 12 -2.43 -14.17 12.79
N ARG A 13 -1.35 -13.47 13.13
CA ARG A 13 -1.31 -12.00 13.13
C ARG A 13 -0.96 -11.50 11.74
N HIS A 14 -1.55 -10.40 11.30
CA HIS A 14 -1.22 -9.77 10.03
C HIS A 14 0.23 -9.28 10.04
N PHE A 15 1.13 -10.01 9.39
CA PHE A 15 2.59 -9.80 9.45
C PHE A 15 2.99 -8.45 8.84
N LEU A 16 2.23 -7.99 7.84
CA LEU A 16 2.46 -6.71 7.18
C LEU A 16 1.68 -5.56 7.82
N GLU A 17 0.97 -5.79 8.92
CA GLU A 17 0.29 -4.74 9.66
C GLU A 17 1.10 -4.29 10.88
N PRO A 18 1.36 -2.98 11.05
CA PRO A 18 1.87 -2.45 12.29
C PRO A 18 1.02 -2.84 13.50
N HIS A 19 1.66 -3.19 14.61
CA HIS A 19 0.92 -3.50 15.84
C HIS A 19 0.42 -2.22 16.54
N ASP A 20 1.15 -1.11 16.37
CA ASP A 20 0.92 0.21 16.98
C ASP A 20 0.68 1.29 15.92
N GLU A 21 -0.15 2.29 16.24
CA GLU A 21 -0.50 3.39 15.34
C GLU A 21 0.69 4.31 15.03
N GLY A 22 1.65 4.44 15.94
CA GLY A 22 2.87 5.25 15.78
C GLY A 22 3.94 4.62 14.89
N LEU A 23 3.66 3.46 14.30
CA LEU A 23 4.58 2.73 13.43
C LEU A 23 4.12 2.72 11.97
N ILE A 24 5.11 2.82 11.08
CA ILE A 24 5.01 2.50 9.66
C ILE A 24 5.95 1.34 9.39
N TYR A 25 5.47 0.32 8.68
CA TYR A 25 6.35 -0.71 8.14
C TYR A 25 6.70 -0.36 6.70
N HIS A 26 7.98 -0.44 6.40
CA HIS A 26 8.53 -0.31 5.06
C HIS A 26 9.05 -1.68 4.65
N SER A 27 8.39 -2.30 3.68
CA SER A 27 8.69 -3.65 3.26
C SER A 27 9.11 -3.67 1.80
N TYR A 28 10.07 -4.52 1.46
CA TYR A 28 10.31 -4.99 0.10
C TYR A 28 10.01 -6.47 0.04
N TRP A 29 9.66 -6.99 -1.13
CA TRP A 29 9.32 -8.40 -1.28
C TRP A 29 9.88 -9.01 -2.56
N GLY A 30 10.10 -10.32 -2.58
CA GLY A 30 10.53 -11.04 -3.78
C GLY A 30 9.99 -12.46 -3.83
N VAL A 31 9.92 -13.02 -5.04
CA VAL A 31 9.20 -14.26 -5.32
C VAL A 31 10.04 -15.26 -6.11
N THR A 32 9.84 -16.54 -5.84
CA THR A 32 10.29 -17.67 -6.68
C THR A 32 9.09 -18.43 -7.22
N PRO A 33 9.15 -19.07 -8.40
CA PRO A 33 10.15 -18.87 -9.46
C PRO A 33 9.93 -17.52 -10.16
N THR A 34 10.89 -17.08 -10.98
CA THR A 34 10.83 -15.74 -11.60
C THR A 34 9.56 -15.51 -12.42
N ARG A 35 9.11 -16.53 -13.16
CA ARG A 35 7.85 -16.50 -13.94
C ARG A 35 6.55 -16.30 -13.13
N ALA A 36 6.58 -16.37 -11.81
CA ALA A 36 5.41 -16.11 -10.98
C ALA A 36 5.03 -14.62 -11.03
N ARG A 37 3.73 -14.35 -11.10
CA ARG A 37 3.18 -13.00 -11.11
C ARG A 37 2.53 -12.71 -9.76
N ILE A 38 3.01 -11.71 -9.05
CA ILE A 38 2.41 -11.27 -7.79
C ILE A 38 1.60 -10.00 -8.01
N TYR A 39 0.33 -10.06 -7.61
CA TYR A 39 -0.56 -8.91 -7.54
C TYR A 39 -0.67 -8.46 -6.09
N VAL A 40 -0.72 -7.15 -5.88
CA VAL A 40 -0.86 -6.54 -4.56
C VAL A 40 -2.09 -5.65 -4.55
N GLN A 41 -2.92 -5.75 -3.51
CA GLN A 41 -4.04 -4.84 -3.29
C GLN A 41 -4.14 -4.47 -1.81
N TYR A 42 -4.54 -3.23 -1.50
CA TYR A 42 -4.99 -2.89 -0.16
C TYR A 42 -6.50 -3.16 -0.06
N PRO A 43 -7.01 -3.77 1.02
CA PRO A 43 -8.41 -4.12 1.12
C PRO A 43 -9.33 -2.89 1.29
N PRO A 44 -10.54 -2.90 0.69
CA PRO A 44 -11.57 -1.90 0.90
C PRO A 44 -12.27 -2.23 2.22
N ARG A 45 -11.59 -2.01 3.35
CA ARG A 45 -12.25 -2.14 4.65
C ARG A 45 -13.29 -1.02 4.77
N ALA A 46 -14.57 -1.41 4.71
CA ALA A 46 -15.74 -0.52 4.73
C ALA A 46 -16.04 0.04 6.13
N ASP A 47 -15.52 -0.63 7.16
CA ASP A 47 -15.56 -0.25 8.58
C ASP A 47 -14.49 0.78 8.97
N ILE A 48 -13.49 0.99 8.11
CA ILE A 48 -12.46 2.00 8.29
C ILE A 48 -13.02 3.37 7.92
N GLY A 49 -13.14 4.26 8.93
CA GLY A 49 -13.30 5.71 8.84
C GLY A 49 -13.74 6.29 7.48
N SER A 50 -14.93 5.93 6.99
CA SER A 50 -15.46 6.54 5.77
C SER A 50 -15.85 7.97 6.06
N MET A 51 -15.24 8.94 5.38
CA MET A 51 -15.66 10.32 5.53
C MET A 51 -15.73 11.06 4.20
N LEU A 52 -14.90 10.69 3.21
CA LEU A 52 -14.92 11.24 1.87
C LEU A 52 -14.46 10.15 0.90
N SER A 53 -15.40 9.63 0.10
CA SER A 53 -15.11 8.63 -0.91
C SER A 53 -14.46 9.30 -2.11
N VAL A 54 -13.13 9.17 -2.26
CA VAL A 54 -12.44 9.75 -3.42
C VAL A 54 -12.34 8.70 -4.53
N PRO A 55 -12.96 8.93 -5.70
CA PRO A 55 -12.74 8.10 -6.86
C PRO A 55 -11.27 8.17 -7.27
N ARG A 56 -10.65 7.02 -7.51
CA ARG A 56 -9.26 6.94 -7.99
C ARG A 56 -9.19 7.40 -9.45
N THR A 57 -8.55 8.53 -9.72
CA THR A 57 -8.30 9.04 -11.08
C THR A 57 -7.06 8.42 -11.74
N GLU A 58 -6.07 8.02 -10.94
CA GLU A 58 -4.87 7.32 -11.42
C GLU A 58 -4.95 5.82 -11.15
N THR A 59 -4.92 5.00 -12.20
CA THR A 59 -4.59 3.56 -12.12
C THR A 59 -3.12 3.39 -11.74
N GLY A 60 -2.71 3.77 -10.52
CA GLY A 60 -1.42 3.37 -10.00
C GLY A 60 -1.32 1.84 -9.98
N ASP A 61 -0.10 1.30 -10.06
CA ASP A 61 0.21 -0.10 -10.33
C ASP A 61 -0.57 -1.11 -9.45
N VAL A 62 -1.80 -1.42 -9.85
CA VAL A 62 -2.43 -2.72 -9.60
C VAL A 62 -2.09 -3.55 -10.83
N GLY A 63 -0.78 -3.68 -11.04
CA GLY A 63 -0.19 -4.56 -12.03
C GLY A 63 0.33 -5.80 -11.32
N TYR A 64 0.75 -6.78 -12.09
CA TYR A 64 1.60 -7.82 -11.54
C TYR A 64 3.05 -7.35 -11.60
N ILE A 65 3.80 -7.73 -10.58
CA ILE A 65 5.26 -7.71 -10.65
C ILE A 65 5.71 -9.15 -10.91
N ASP A 66 6.52 -9.27 -11.95
CA ASP A 66 7.18 -10.51 -12.34
C ASP A 66 8.35 -10.77 -11.37
N GLY A 67 8.61 -12.03 -11.05
CA GLY A 67 9.71 -12.41 -10.17
C GLY A 67 11.10 -12.07 -10.72
N ASP A 68 11.28 -11.91 -12.04
CA ASP A 68 12.52 -11.35 -12.60
C ASP A 68 12.74 -9.89 -12.16
N LYS A 69 11.66 -9.15 -11.93
CA LYS A 69 11.71 -7.79 -11.40
C LYS A 69 11.83 -7.75 -9.88
N SER A 70 11.71 -8.89 -9.19
CA SER A 70 11.97 -8.98 -7.75
C SER A 70 12.49 -10.36 -7.33
N PRO A 71 13.79 -10.60 -7.50
CA PRO A 71 14.37 -11.92 -7.28
C PRO A 71 14.27 -12.31 -5.80
N TYR A 72 13.84 -13.54 -5.53
CA TYR A 72 13.68 -14.07 -4.17
C TYR A 72 14.94 -13.96 -3.29
N THR A 73 16.13 -14.21 -3.87
CA THR A 73 17.42 -14.26 -3.15
C THR A 73 18.27 -12.98 -3.26
N GLY A 74 17.85 -12.02 -4.09
CA GLY A 74 18.62 -10.82 -4.40
C GLY A 74 18.18 -9.61 -3.57
N PRO A 75 18.82 -8.44 -3.76
CA PRO A 75 18.19 -7.20 -3.31
C PRO A 75 16.85 -7.06 -4.03
N PHE A 76 15.78 -6.89 -3.26
CA PHE A 76 14.46 -6.67 -3.81
C PHE A 76 14.40 -5.34 -4.57
N SER A 77 13.57 -5.30 -5.61
CA SER A 77 13.44 -4.10 -6.45
C SER A 77 12.63 -3.02 -5.77
N ASN A 78 12.93 -1.75 -6.07
CA ASN A 78 12.08 -0.61 -5.70
C ASN A 78 10.64 -0.74 -6.25
N ALA A 79 10.42 -1.57 -7.28
CA ALA A 79 9.07 -1.87 -7.75
C ALA A 79 8.23 -2.64 -6.71
N THR A 80 8.88 -3.37 -5.80
CA THR A 80 8.24 -4.18 -4.74
C THR A 80 8.16 -3.49 -3.40
N GLU A 81 8.48 -2.21 -3.38
CA GLU A 81 8.44 -1.41 -2.17
C GLU A 81 7.00 -1.16 -1.72
N LEU A 82 6.73 -1.43 -0.45
CA LEU A 82 5.44 -1.29 0.18
C LEU A 82 5.58 -0.50 1.48
N PHE A 83 4.63 0.39 1.72
CA PHE A 83 4.46 1.05 3.01
C PHE A 83 3.13 0.63 3.58
N THR A 84 3.13 0.27 4.87
CA THR A 84 1.91 -0.15 5.56
C THR A 84 1.76 0.62 6.87
N VAL A 85 0.51 0.88 7.21
CA VAL A 85 0.11 1.51 8.46
C VAL A 85 -0.94 0.64 9.14
N LYS A 86 -1.18 0.88 10.44
CA LYS A 86 -2.26 0.21 11.17
C LYS A 86 -3.59 0.33 10.40
N GLU A 87 -4.31 -0.78 10.26
CA GLU A 87 -5.53 -0.94 9.46
C GLU A 87 -5.39 -0.87 7.92
N LYS A 88 -4.21 -0.52 7.38
CA LYS A 88 -3.95 -0.49 5.92
C LYS A 88 -2.67 -1.24 5.58
N TYR A 89 -2.86 -2.53 5.32
CA TYR A 89 -1.82 -3.47 4.91
C TYR A 89 -2.27 -4.21 3.64
N PRO A 90 -1.33 -4.69 2.81
CA PRO A 90 -1.64 -5.31 1.53
C PRO A 90 -2.04 -6.76 1.70
N GLN A 91 -2.88 -7.21 0.76
CA GLN A 91 -3.12 -8.61 0.44
C GLN A 91 -2.43 -8.92 -0.88
N VAL A 92 -2.00 -10.17 -1.04
CA VAL A 92 -1.26 -10.61 -2.22
C VAL A 92 -1.99 -11.73 -2.96
N GLN A 93 -1.80 -11.80 -4.26
CA GLN A 93 -2.26 -12.93 -5.06
C GLN A 93 -1.13 -13.38 -5.97
N ALA A 94 -0.78 -14.67 -5.90
CA ALA A 94 0.12 -15.29 -6.86
C ALA A 94 -0.68 -15.83 -8.05
N TYR A 95 -0.19 -15.57 -9.26
CA TYR A 95 -0.80 -16.05 -10.50
C TYR A 95 0.25 -16.71 -11.39
N ASN A 96 -0.16 -17.82 -12.01
CA ASN A 96 0.62 -18.48 -13.04
C ASN A 96 0.15 -18.07 -14.43
N PRO A 97 0.97 -17.34 -15.21
CA PRO A 97 0.60 -16.95 -16.57
C PRO A 97 0.78 -18.08 -17.60
N LEU A 98 1.37 -19.22 -17.22
CA LEU A 98 1.64 -20.34 -18.11
C LEU A 98 0.69 -21.51 -17.85
N ASN A 99 0.56 -22.40 -18.85
CA ASN A 99 -0.29 -23.59 -18.78
C ASN A 99 0.41 -24.80 -18.12
N ASP A 100 1.57 -24.61 -17.49
CA ASP A 100 2.30 -25.64 -16.75
C ASP A 100 2.19 -25.45 -15.24
N ASP A 101 2.51 -26.47 -14.45
CA ASP A 101 2.49 -26.35 -12.99
C ASP A 101 3.71 -25.56 -12.48
N MET A 102 3.47 -24.68 -11.51
CA MET A 102 4.52 -24.05 -10.72
C MET A 102 4.60 -24.67 -9.33
N TYR A 103 5.77 -25.22 -9.00
CA TYR A 103 6.05 -25.83 -7.72
C TYR A 103 6.93 -24.92 -6.85
N ASN A 104 6.79 -25.04 -5.52
CA ASN A 104 7.61 -24.34 -4.53
C ASN A 104 7.64 -22.82 -4.69
N VAL A 105 6.48 -22.22 -5.00
CA VAL A 105 6.35 -20.76 -5.06
C VAL A 105 6.52 -20.20 -3.65
N MET A 106 7.56 -19.41 -3.41
CA MET A 106 7.82 -18.77 -2.13
C MET A 106 7.86 -17.26 -2.30
N LEU A 107 7.30 -16.56 -1.31
CA LEU A 107 7.32 -15.11 -1.20
C LEU A 107 8.13 -14.74 0.04
N ASN A 108 9.08 -13.83 -0.11
CA ASN A 108 9.91 -13.32 0.98
C ASN A 108 9.66 -11.83 1.17
N PHE A 109 9.75 -11.35 2.42
CA PHE A 109 9.61 -9.95 2.79
C PHE A 109 10.82 -9.51 3.60
N ASP A 110 11.48 -8.43 3.19
CA ASP A 110 12.41 -7.67 4.04
C ASP A 110 11.68 -6.46 4.58
N GLN A 111 11.50 -6.38 5.90
CA GLN A 111 10.68 -5.36 6.55
C GLN A 111 11.48 -4.57 7.57
N ARG A 112 11.34 -3.24 7.50
CA ARG A 112 11.88 -2.29 8.46
C ARG A 112 10.75 -1.53 9.13
N HIS A 113 10.95 -1.18 10.40
CA HIS A 113 9.96 -0.46 11.20
C HIS A 113 10.44 0.95 11.48
N TYR A 114 9.58 1.93 11.24
CA TYR A 114 9.88 3.34 11.44
C TYR A 114 8.79 4.00 12.27
N THR A 115 9.20 4.94 13.12
CA THR A 115 8.28 5.93 13.71
C THR A 115 8.12 7.11 12.76
N TYR A 116 7.02 7.85 12.86
CA TYR A 116 6.74 8.98 11.97
C TYR A 116 6.13 10.17 12.70
N THR A 117 5.98 11.28 11.98
CA THR A 117 5.28 12.48 12.45
C THR A 117 4.30 12.96 11.40
N ILE A 118 3.07 13.28 11.82
CA ILE A 118 2.03 13.80 10.93
C ILE A 118 2.28 15.28 10.67
N ILE A 119 2.49 15.63 9.40
CA ILE A 119 2.58 17.03 8.97
C ILE A 119 1.17 17.62 8.95
N LYS A 120 0.95 18.71 9.69
CA LYS A 120 -0.32 19.47 9.70
C LYS A 120 -0.22 20.84 9.02
N ASN A 121 0.97 21.25 8.60
CA ASN A 121 1.21 22.52 7.93
C ASN A 121 0.67 22.46 6.48
N LEU A 122 -0.38 23.24 6.21
CA LEU A 122 -1.06 23.26 4.91
C LEU A 122 -0.17 23.76 3.76
N ASP A 123 0.70 24.74 3.99
CA ASP A 123 1.58 25.26 2.94
C ASP A 123 2.62 24.21 2.54
N LEU A 124 3.17 23.50 3.53
CA LEU A 124 4.09 22.39 3.28
C LEU A 124 3.38 21.25 2.54
N ILE A 125 2.19 20.84 2.98
CA ILE A 125 1.38 19.82 2.30
C ILE A 125 1.09 20.25 0.86
N LYS A 126 0.65 21.50 0.64
CA LYS A 126 0.39 22.04 -0.69
C LYS A 126 1.64 21.96 -1.56
N SER A 127 2.78 22.42 -1.06
CA SER A 127 4.05 22.36 -1.80
C SER A 127 4.46 20.93 -2.19
N MET A 128 4.20 19.95 -1.34
CA MET A 128 4.47 18.54 -1.63
C MET A 128 3.50 17.97 -2.67
N LEU A 129 2.22 18.34 -2.59
CA LEU A 129 1.18 17.84 -3.51
C LEU A 129 1.33 18.38 -4.93
N ILE A 130 1.68 19.67 -5.07
CA ILE A 130 1.87 20.33 -6.38
C ILE A 130 3.30 20.13 -6.94
N GLY A 131 4.17 19.39 -6.24
CA GLY A 131 5.52 19.09 -6.69
C GLY A 131 6.56 20.19 -6.48
N ALA A 132 6.24 21.27 -5.76
CA ALA A 132 7.18 22.33 -5.41
C ALA A 132 8.21 21.87 -4.34
N ALA A 133 7.86 20.88 -3.53
CA ALA A 133 8.76 20.21 -2.60
C ALA A 133 8.96 18.74 -3.02
N ARG A 134 10.20 18.24 -2.93
CA ARG A 134 10.50 16.84 -3.25
C ARG A 134 9.87 15.92 -2.20
N ALA A 135 8.90 15.11 -2.64
CA ALA A 135 8.28 14.07 -1.84
C ALA A 135 8.08 12.81 -2.69
N LYS A 136 8.17 11.63 -2.06
CA LYS A 136 7.76 10.37 -2.68
C LYS A 136 6.33 10.07 -2.22
N ARG A 137 5.42 9.89 -3.18
CA ARG A 137 3.99 9.66 -2.91
C ARG A 137 3.71 8.17 -3.02
N TYR A 138 2.93 7.64 -2.07
CA TYR A 138 2.46 6.27 -2.06
C TYR A 138 0.97 6.24 -1.86
N THR A 139 0.30 5.39 -2.63
CA THR A 139 -1.15 5.20 -2.55
C THR A 139 -1.45 3.90 -1.82
N MET A 140 -2.02 3.99 -0.62
CA MET A 140 -2.47 2.86 0.19
C MET A 140 -3.98 2.71 0.06
N GLY A 141 -4.41 2.25 -1.12
CA GLY A 141 -5.81 2.20 -1.49
C GLY A 141 -6.13 1.03 -2.40
N THR A 142 -7.41 0.74 -2.52
CA THR A 142 -7.94 -0.35 -3.33
C THR A 142 -7.80 -0.08 -4.81
N ALA A 143 -7.80 -1.15 -5.61
CA ALA A 143 -7.95 -1.02 -7.05
C ALA A 143 -9.27 -0.30 -7.41
N TRP A 144 -9.23 0.53 -8.46
CA TRP A 144 -10.44 1.11 -9.06
C TRP A 144 -11.43 -0.02 -9.45
N PRO A 145 -12.75 0.16 -9.28
CA PRO A 145 -13.49 1.37 -8.92
C PRO A 145 -13.75 1.56 -7.42
N ASN A 146 -13.05 0.82 -6.56
CA ASN A 146 -13.33 0.87 -5.13
C ASN A 146 -12.88 2.18 -4.50
N VAL A 147 -13.69 2.64 -3.55
CA VAL A 147 -13.46 3.86 -2.79
C VAL A 147 -12.26 3.69 -1.85
N MET A 148 -11.37 4.68 -1.84
CA MET A 148 -10.30 4.75 -0.84
C MET A 148 -10.86 5.16 0.53
N THR A 149 -10.42 4.46 1.57
CA THR A 149 -10.74 4.77 2.97
C THR A 149 -9.46 5.08 3.76
N ILE A 150 -9.58 5.90 4.80
CA ILE A 150 -8.48 6.31 5.69
C ILE A 150 -8.63 5.61 7.05
N PRO A 151 -7.55 5.05 7.65
CA PRO A 151 -7.61 4.46 8.99
C PRO A 151 -8.34 5.34 10.00
N THR A 152 -9.11 4.71 10.90
CA THR A 152 -9.92 5.43 11.88
C THR A 152 -9.06 6.28 12.79
N TRP A 153 -7.95 5.71 13.28
CA TRP A 153 -6.99 6.43 14.11
C TRP A 153 -6.36 7.63 13.38
N LEU A 154 -6.07 7.49 12.08
CA LEU A 154 -5.43 8.56 11.31
C LEU A 154 -6.42 9.69 11.04
N LYS A 155 -7.70 9.35 10.81
CA LYS A 155 -8.78 10.34 10.72
C LYS A 155 -8.84 11.21 11.97
N ASP A 156 -8.76 10.61 13.16
CA ASP A 156 -8.80 11.33 14.43
C ASP A 156 -7.53 12.17 14.63
N ALA A 157 -6.37 11.63 14.25
CA ALA A 157 -5.09 12.32 14.39
C ALA A 157 -4.94 13.53 13.44
N VAL A 158 -5.45 13.44 12.21
CA VAL A 158 -5.34 14.47 11.16
C VAL A 158 -6.47 15.50 11.27
N GLY A 159 -7.69 15.05 11.56
CA GLY A 159 -8.90 15.87 11.61
C GLY A 159 -9.54 16.14 10.24
N THR A 160 -10.86 16.33 10.24
CA THR A 160 -11.70 16.47 9.04
C THR A 160 -11.35 17.68 8.17
N GLU A 161 -10.99 18.80 8.79
CA GLU A 161 -10.73 20.05 8.05
C GLU A 161 -9.43 20.00 7.25
N LEU A 162 -8.39 19.35 7.79
CA LEU A 162 -7.14 19.16 7.07
C LEU A 162 -7.35 18.27 5.84
N LEU A 163 -8.08 17.15 6.02
CA LEU A 163 -8.44 16.25 4.92
C LEU A 163 -9.21 16.96 3.79
N LYS A 164 -10.27 17.71 4.11
CA LYS A 164 -11.03 18.48 3.12
C LYS A 164 -10.16 19.43 2.32
N LYS A 165 -9.26 20.17 3.00
CA LYS A 165 -8.33 21.10 2.34
C LYS A 165 -7.33 20.38 1.44
N THR A 166 -6.78 19.26 1.89
CA THR A 166 -5.88 18.42 1.09
C THR A 166 -6.56 17.93 -0.19
N LEU A 167 -7.83 17.50 -0.11
CA LEU A 167 -8.60 17.07 -1.27
C LEU A 167 -8.86 18.21 -2.25
N GLY A 168 -9.27 19.39 -1.77
CA GLY A 168 -9.44 20.56 -2.64
C GLY A 168 -8.16 20.94 -3.41
N ILE A 169 -6.99 20.84 -2.76
CA ILE A 169 -5.70 21.09 -3.42
C ILE A 169 -5.44 20.07 -4.55
N MET A 170 -5.81 18.80 -4.36
CA MET A 170 -5.63 17.77 -5.39
C MET A 170 -6.57 17.96 -6.58
N GLU A 171 -7.79 18.46 -6.35
CA GLU A 171 -8.74 18.79 -7.42
C GLU A 171 -8.33 20.04 -8.21
N GLU A 172 -7.74 21.04 -7.55
CA GLU A 172 -7.27 22.28 -8.19
C GLU A 172 -5.94 22.12 -8.95
N GLY A 173 -5.10 21.18 -8.53
CA GLY A 173 -3.75 20.95 -9.08
C GLY A 173 -3.63 19.80 -10.08
N GLY A 174 -4.75 19.15 -10.43
CA GLY A 174 -4.86 18.04 -11.40
C GLY A 174 -5.22 18.49 -12.80
#